data_AF-A0A4U8SWK2-F1
#
_entry.id   AF-A0A4U8SWK2-F1
#
_cell.length_a   1.000
_cell.length_b   1.000
_cell.length_c   1.000
_cell.angle_alpha   90.00
_cell.angle_beta   90.00
_cell.angle_gamma   90.00
#
_symmetry.space_group_name_H-M   'P 1'
#
loop_
_entity.id
_entity.type
_entity.pdbx_description
1 polymer ?
#
loop_
_entity_poly.entity_id
_entity_poly.type
_entity_poly.pdbx_seq_one_letter_code
_entity_poly.pdbx_strand_id
1 'polypeptide(L)'
;MKYKPQTKEELKELIKDESIHLGDIDTTHITDMMELFRNSKRTDFSGIEKWNTSKVENMALMFEGATNFNQPLSSWDTSKVENMSCMFYNATNFNQPLDSWNTSNVENMIGMFKNATNFNQPLNSWDISKVEDIYSMFANATSFNQPLDSWNTINVENMSNMFQGAKSFNQDISSWSINEYCYTDFMFENCLISEENKPQA
;
A
#
# COMPACT_ATOMS: atom_id res chain seq x y z
N MET A 1 21.19 -14.97 10.21
CA MET A 1 20.76 -15.04 8.79
C MET A 1 21.90 -15.59 7.94
N LYS A 2 21.58 -16.42 6.94
CA LYS A 2 22.53 -17.17 6.08
C LYS A 2 22.96 -16.35 4.86
N TYR A 3 22.06 -15.55 4.30
CA TYR A 3 22.33 -14.71 3.13
C TYR A 3 22.36 -13.24 3.56
N LYS A 4 23.27 -12.45 2.99
CA LYS A 4 23.51 -11.05 3.39
C LYS A 4 23.69 -10.14 2.17
N PRO A 5 22.65 -9.96 1.33
CA PRO A 5 22.72 -9.09 0.17
C PRO A 5 23.09 -7.66 0.59
N GLN A 6 24.01 -7.04 -0.15
CA GLN A 6 24.41 -5.66 0.01
C GLN A 6 23.64 -4.72 -0.92
N THR A 7 22.99 -5.28 -1.95
CA THR A 7 22.24 -4.55 -2.96
C THR A 7 20.84 -5.13 -3.17
N LYS A 8 19.95 -4.32 -3.73
CA LYS A 8 18.61 -4.77 -4.15
C LYS A 8 18.70 -5.90 -5.18
N GLU A 9 19.68 -5.85 -6.08
CA GLU A 9 19.89 -6.83 -7.14
C GLU A 9 20.28 -8.20 -6.57
N GLU A 10 21.20 -8.23 -5.61
CA GLU A 10 21.55 -9.45 -4.88
C GLU A 10 20.34 -10.04 -4.15
N LEU A 11 19.53 -9.18 -3.50
CA LEU A 11 18.29 -9.61 -2.85
C LEU A 11 17.29 -10.17 -3.88
N LYS A 12 17.13 -9.52 -5.04
CA LYS A 12 16.25 -9.98 -6.13
C LYS A 12 16.64 -11.37 -6.63
N GLU A 13 17.93 -11.69 -6.71
CA GLU A 13 18.37 -13.04 -7.10
C GLU A 13 18.04 -14.08 -6.02
N LEU A 14 18.22 -13.75 -4.74
CA LEU A 14 17.90 -14.68 -3.64
C LEU A 14 16.41 -15.01 -3.56
N ILE A 15 15.52 -14.01 -3.73
CA ILE A 15 14.08 -14.23 -3.57
C ILE A 15 13.43 -14.98 -4.75
N LYS A 16 14.08 -14.99 -5.92
CA LYS A 16 13.68 -15.82 -7.07
C LYS A 16 13.86 -17.31 -6.80
N ASP A 17 14.79 -17.68 -5.94
CA ASP A 17 14.94 -19.06 -5.49
C ASP A 17 13.87 -19.38 -4.43
N GLU A 18 12.84 -20.10 -4.86
CA GLU A 18 11.73 -20.51 -3.98
C GLU A 18 12.16 -21.50 -2.88
N SER A 19 13.34 -22.12 -2.99
CA SER A 19 13.88 -23.00 -1.93
C SER A 19 14.50 -22.23 -0.76
N ILE A 20 14.85 -20.95 -0.96
CA ILE A 20 15.39 -20.09 0.09
C ILE A 20 14.25 -19.62 0.98
N HIS A 21 14.29 -19.96 2.27
CA HIS A 21 13.36 -19.42 3.26
C HIS A 21 13.65 -17.93 3.50
N LEU A 22 12.65 -17.05 3.37
CA LEU A 22 12.89 -15.59 3.36
C LEU A 22 13.48 -15.07 4.68
N GLY A 23 13.16 -15.72 5.81
CA GLY A 23 13.73 -15.37 7.12
C GLY A 23 15.23 -15.69 7.28
N ASP A 24 15.84 -16.40 6.33
CA ASP A 24 17.29 -16.64 6.30
C ASP A 24 18.07 -15.48 5.64
N ILE A 25 17.38 -14.47 5.10
CA ILE A 25 17.99 -13.33 4.40
C ILE A 25 18.10 -12.12 5.34
N ASP A 26 19.30 -11.55 5.43
CA ASP A 26 19.59 -10.32 6.16
C ASP A 26 19.38 -9.09 5.27
N THR A 27 18.30 -8.35 5.53
CA THR A 27 17.95 -7.14 4.76
C THR A 27 18.44 -5.85 5.40
N THR A 28 19.27 -5.91 6.45
CA THR A 28 19.69 -4.72 7.24
C THR A 28 20.47 -3.64 6.46
N HIS A 29 20.96 -3.97 5.26
CA HIS A 29 21.65 -3.04 4.37
C HIS A 29 20.79 -2.49 3.23
N ILE A 30 19.58 -3.04 3.04
CA ILE A 30 18.73 -2.72 1.90
C ILE A 30 17.93 -1.44 2.20
N THR A 31 18.03 -0.46 1.31
CA THR A 31 17.25 0.78 1.38
C THR A 31 16.16 0.87 0.30
N ASP A 32 16.23 0.00 -0.72
CA ASP A 32 15.29 -0.03 -1.84
C ASP A 32 14.73 -1.43 -2.02
N MET A 33 13.44 -1.58 -1.79
CA MET A 33 12.66 -2.81 -1.95
C MET A 33 11.71 -2.75 -3.16
N MET A 34 11.91 -1.79 -4.06
CA MET A 34 11.11 -1.63 -5.25
C MET A 34 11.08 -2.91 -6.10
N GLU A 35 9.88 -3.37 -6.40
CA GLU A 35 9.57 -4.53 -7.26
C GLU A 35 10.18 -5.87 -6.81
N LEU A 36 10.55 -6.07 -5.55
CA LEU A 36 11.16 -7.34 -5.11
C LEU A 36 10.29 -8.56 -5.46
N PHE A 37 8.99 -8.49 -5.18
CA PHE A 37 8.04 -9.57 -5.46
C PHE A 37 7.03 -9.23 -6.56
N ARG A 38 7.36 -8.27 -7.44
CA ARG A 38 6.50 -7.90 -8.57
C ARG A 38 6.19 -9.12 -9.44
N ASN A 39 4.91 -9.41 -9.63
CA ASN A 39 4.34 -10.56 -10.34
C ASN A 39 4.83 -11.93 -9.85
N SER A 40 5.34 -12.00 -8.60
CA SER A 40 5.92 -13.22 -8.06
C SER A 40 4.90 -14.36 -8.03
N LYS A 41 5.35 -15.56 -8.41
CA LYS A 41 4.58 -16.81 -8.35
C LYS A 41 4.84 -17.61 -7.09
N ARG A 42 5.77 -17.14 -6.25
CA ARG A 42 6.09 -17.70 -4.94
C ARG A 42 4.82 -17.90 -4.13
N THR A 43 4.71 -19.05 -3.47
CA THR A 43 3.54 -19.40 -2.62
C THR A 43 3.87 -19.33 -1.14
N ASP A 44 5.12 -19.64 -0.77
CA ASP A 44 5.60 -19.55 0.60
C ASP A 44 6.44 -18.28 0.81
N PHE A 45 5.90 -17.35 1.57
CA PHE A 45 6.57 -16.10 1.97
C PHE A 45 6.97 -16.11 3.46
N SER A 46 6.96 -17.26 4.12
CA SER A 46 7.30 -17.37 5.53
C SER A 46 8.70 -16.80 5.84
N GLY A 47 8.81 -16.10 6.96
CA GLY A 47 10.01 -15.42 7.40
C GLY A 47 10.17 -14.00 6.88
N ILE A 48 9.33 -13.53 5.95
CA ILE A 48 9.34 -12.14 5.47
C ILE A 48 9.02 -11.14 6.60
N GLU A 49 8.23 -11.55 7.59
CA GLU A 49 7.90 -10.77 8.78
C GLU A 49 9.14 -10.46 9.66
N LYS A 50 10.27 -11.16 9.42
CA LYS A 50 11.53 -10.97 10.15
C LYS A 50 12.50 -10.02 9.45
N TRP A 51 12.16 -9.55 8.25
CA TRP A 51 13.01 -8.63 7.52
C TRP A 51 13.16 -7.31 8.29
N ASN A 52 14.38 -6.79 8.31
CA ASN A 52 14.64 -5.46 8.81
C ASN A 52 14.38 -4.46 7.69
N THR A 53 13.40 -3.58 7.87
CA THR A 53 13.02 -2.52 6.93
C THR A 53 13.36 -1.11 7.41
N SER A 54 14.04 -0.95 8.56
CA SER A 54 14.32 0.35 9.21
C SER A 54 15.19 1.34 8.42
N LYS A 55 15.72 0.91 7.27
CA LYS A 55 16.47 1.75 6.32
C LYS A 55 15.80 1.86 4.95
N VAL A 56 14.66 1.20 4.76
CA VAL A 56 13.98 1.18 3.47
C VAL A 56 13.28 2.51 3.26
N GLU A 57 13.60 3.14 2.14
CA GLU A 57 13.05 4.42 1.70
C GLU A 57 12.05 4.20 0.55
N ASN A 58 12.18 3.10 -0.19
CA ASN A 58 11.34 2.81 -1.36
C ASN A 58 10.74 1.39 -1.31
N MET A 59 9.40 1.31 -1.33
CA MET A 59 8.63 0.06 -1.38
C MET A 59 7.71 -0.01 -2.60
N ALA A 60 7.89 0.87 -3.59
CA ALA A 60 7.03 0.93 -4.76
C ALA A 60 6.96 -0.43 -5.49
N LEU A 61 5.75 -0.82 -5.91
CA LEU A 61 5.49 -2.04 -6.69
C LEU A 61 5.96 -3.35 -6.02
N MET A 62 6.32 -3.34 -4.73
CA MET A 62 7.01 -4.46 -4.07
C MET A 62 6.25 -5.77 -4.19
N PHE A 63 4.92 -5.75 -4.06
CA PHE A 63 4.03 -6.91 -4.18
C PHE A 63 3.01 -6.77 -5.32
N GLU A 64 3.26 -5.89 -6.29
CA GLU A 64 2.35 -5.72 -7.42
C GLU A 64 2.14 -7.08 -8.12
N GLY A 65 0.89 -7.53 -8.27
CA GLY A 65 0.55 -8.78 -8.94
C GLY A 65 1.00 -10.05 -8.20
N ALA A 66 1.49 -9.96 -6.97
CA ALA A 66 1.82 -11.11 -6.13
C ALA A 66 0.54 -11.74 -5.55
N THR A 67 -0.25 -12.39 -6.39
CA THR A 67 -1.60 -12.87 -6.03
C THR A 67 -1.62 -13.92 -4.92
N ASN A 68 -0.49 -14.56 -4.61
CA ASN A 68 -0.38 -15.53 -3.51
C ASN A 68 0.06 -14.88 -2.17
N PHE A 69 0.38 -13.59 -2.17
CA PHE A 69 0.90 -12.90 -0.99
C PHE A 69 -0.21 -12.55 0.01
N ASN A 70 -0.04 -12.98 1.26
CA ASN A 70 -0.93 -12.63 2.38
C ASN A 70 -0.23 -12.82 3.74
N GLN A 71 1.06 -12.49 3.84
CA GLN A 71 1.84 -12.65 5.09
C GLN A 71 1.78 -11.39 5.96
N PRO A 72 1.85 -11.53 7.30
CA PRO A 72 1.83 -10.39 8.21
C PRO A 72 3.06 -9.49 8.00
N LEU A 73 2.82 -8.18 7.98
CA LEU A 73 3.85 -7.14 7.82
C LEU A 73 3.87 -6.12 8.96
N SER A 74 3.14 -6.38 10.05
CA SER A 74 3.00 -5.43 11.16
C SER A 74 4.29 -5.19 11.97
N SER A 75 5.29 -6.05 11.81
CA SER A 75 6.62 -5.92 12.42
C SER A 75 7.56 -4.99 11.65
N TRP A 76 7.19 -4.58 10.44
CA TRP A 76 8.04 -3.75 9.59
C TRP A 76 8.09 -2.32 10.09
N ASP A 77 9.30 -1.77 10.14
CA ASP A 77 9.53 -0.35 10.34
C ASP A 77 9.42 0.37 8.99
N THR A 78 8.36 1.16 8.82
CA THR A 78 8.10 1.96 7.62
C THR A 78 8.42 3.44 7.81
N SER A 79 9.02 3.82 8.96
CA SER A 79 9.21 5.23 9.33
C SER A 79 10.12 6.04 8.41
N LYS A 80 10.86 5.39 7.50
CA LYS A 80 11.70 6.06 6.48
C LYS A 80 11.17 5.92 5.06
N VAL A 81 10.07 5.20 4.86
CA VAL A 81 9.55 4.95 3.51
C VAL A 81 8.94 6.25 2.98
N GLU A 82 9.41 6.67 1.81
CA GLU A 82 8.94 7.84 1.09
C GLU A 82 7.99 7.46 -0.06
N ASN A 83 8.16 6.25 -0.63
CA ASN A 83 7.35 5.80 -1.76
C ASN A 83 6.73 4.41 -1.54
N MET A 84 5.40 4.35 -1.55
CA MET A 84 4.58 3.13 -1.47
C MET A 84 3.70 2.91 -2.70
N SER A 85 3.96 3.62 -3.80
CA SER A 85 3.15 3.56 -5.02
C SER A 85 2.98 2.13 -5.53
N CYS A 86 1.74 1.75 -5.81
CA CYS A 86 1.35 0.45 -6.36
C CYS A 86 1.85 -0.78 -5.57
N MET A 87 2.24 -0.63 -4.29
CA MET A 87 2.87 -1.69 -3.51
C MET A 87 2.05 -3.00 -3.49
N PHE A 88 0.73 -2.91 -3.41
CA PHE A 88 -0.20 -4.04 -3.41
C PHE A 88 -1.14 -4.04 -4.63
N TYR A 89 -0.80 -3.32 -5.71
CA TYR A 89 -1.61 -3.29 -6.92
C TYR A 89 -1.79 -4.72 -7.48
N ASN A 90 -3.03 -5.16 -7.71
CA ASN A 90 -3.37 -6.55 -8.10
C ASN A 90 -2.94 -7.66 -7.10
N ALA A 91 -2.58 -7.35 -5.85
CA ALA A 91 -2.33 -8.35 -4.81
C ALA A 91 -3.66 -8.89 -4.24
N THR A 92 -4.42 -9.61 -5.07
CA THR A 92 -5.84 -9.91 -4.83
C THR A 92 -6.13 -10.65 -3.52
N ASN A 93 -5.19 -11.45 -3.00
CA ASN A 93 -5.35 -12.20 -1.75
C ASN A 93 -4.87 -11.46 -0.49
N PHE A 94 -4.20 -10.31 -0.63
CA PHE A 94 -3.63 -9.60 0.49
C PHE A 94 -4.72 -8.98 1.37
N ASN A 95 -4.71 -9.29 2.67
CA ASN A 95 -5.65 -8.75 3.65
C ASN A 95 -5.07 -8.81 5.08
N GLN A 96 -3.84 -8.30 5.26
CA GLN A 96 -3.14 -8.27 6.55
C GLN A 96 -3.13 -6.88 7.16
N PRO A 97 -3.18 -6.76 8.51
CA PRO A 97 -3.21 -5.47 9.18
C PRO A 97 -1.95 -4.64 8.91
N LEU A 98 -2.16 -3.35 8.65
CA LEU A 98 -1.10 -2.35 8.36
C LEU A 98 -1.22 -1.10 9.24
N ASP A 99 -2.10 -1.11 10.25
CA ASP A 99 -2.40 0.02 11.14
C ASP A 99 -1.21 0.46 12.01
N SER A 100 -0.21 -0.41 12.15
CA SER A 100 1.06 -0.19 12.87
C SER A 100 2.12 0.56 12.04
N TRP A 101 1.91 0.73 10.74
CA TRP A 101 2.87 1.40 9.88
C TRP A 101 2.92 2.91 10.16
N ASN A 102 4.13 3.45 10.16
CA ASN A 102 4.34 4.89 10.20
C ASN A 102 4.45 5.42 8.76
N THR A 103 3.43 6.15 8.31
CA THR A 103 3.38 6.73 6.96
C THR A 103 3.73 8.22 6.91
N SER A 104 4.18 8.82 8.01
CA SER A 104 4.39 10.29 8.10
C SER A 104 5.50 10.84 7.19
N ASN A 105 6.28 9.96 6.55
CA ASN A 105 7.30 10.32 5.57
C ASN A 105 6.94 9.90 4.14
N VAL A 106 5.81 9.23 3.93
CA VAL A 106 5.38 8.81 2.61
C VAL A 106 4.88 10.02 1.83
N GLU A 107 5.38 10.18 0.61
CA GLU A 107 5.01 11.24 -0.33
C GLU A 107 4.16 10.71 -1.48
N ASN A 108 4.25 9.41 -1.79
CA ASN A 108 3.53 8.79 -2.91
C ASN A 108 2.83 7.48 -2.53
N MET A 109 1.51 7.44 -2.71
CA MET A 109 0.65 6.26 -2.48
C MET A 109 -0.22 5.89 -3.70
N ILE A 110 0.13 6.36 -4.90
CA ILE A 110 -0.62 6.12 -6.14
C ILE A 110 -0.94 4.64 -6.30
N GLY A 111 -2.21 4.30 -6.49
CA GLY A 111 -2.65 2.94 -6.82
C GLY A 111 -2.27 1.85 -5.81
N MET A 112 -1.89 2.19 -4.57
CA MET A 112 -1.29 1.25 -3.61
C MET A 112 -2.10 -0.04 -3.42
N PHE A 113 -3.43 0.06 -3.38
CA PHE A 113 -4.36 -1.07 -3.22
C PHE A 113 -5.29 -1.27 -4.42
N LYS A 114 -4.95 -0.71 -5.58
CA LYS A 114 -5.75 -0.87 -6.79
C LYS A 114 -5.94 -2.36 -7.10
N ASN A 115 -7.15 -2.80 -7.40
CA ASN A 115 -7.52 -4.19 -7.64
C ASN A 115 -7.13 -5.18 -6.50
N ALA A 116 -6.79 -4.72 -5.29
CA ALA A 116 -6.56 -5.59 -4.13
C ALA A 116 -7.92 -6.03 -3.55
N THR A 117 -8.61 -6.92 -4.28
CA THR A 117 -10.05 -7.18 -4.10
C THR A 117 -10.44 -7.68 -2.71
N ASN A 118 -9.54 -8.37 -1.98
CA ASN A 118 -9.81 -8.88 -0.64
C ASN A 118 -9.37 -7.93 0.49
N PHE A 119 -8.66 -6.85 0.18
CA PHE A 119 -8.12 -5.96 1.19
C PHE A 119 -9.23 -5.17 1.89
N ASN A 120 -9.31 -5.30 3.21
CA ASN A 120 -10.28 -4.62 4.06
C ASN A 120 -9.75 -4.47 5.50
N GLN A 121 -8.61 -3.78 5.65
CA GLN A 121 -7.92 -3.57 6.93
C GLN A 121 -7.88 -2.09 7.31
N PRO A 122 -7.90 -1.76 8.62
CA PRO A 122 -7.95 -0.38 9.07
C PRO A 122 -6.70 0.39 8.66
N LEU A 123 -6.91 1.62 8.16
CA LEU A 123 -5.86 2.56 7.75
C LEU A 123 -6.04 3.97 8.34
N ASN A 124 -7.04 4.17 9.21
CA ASN A 124 -7.37 5.48 9.76
C ASN A 124 -6.24 6.09 10.62
N SER A 125 -5.29 5.27 11.08
CA SER A 125 -4.10 5.71 11.82
C SER A 125 -2.99 6.28 10.94
N TRP A 126 -3.09 6.15 9.61
CA TRP A 126 -2.06 6.62 8.70
C TRP A 126 -2.03 8.15 8.64
N ASP A 127 -0.83 8.71 8.76
CA ASP A 127 -0.56 10.10 8.45
C ASP A 127 -0.26 10.23 6.96
N ILE A 128 -1.16 10.86 6.21
CA ILE A 128 -1.00 11.14 4.78
C ILE A 128 -0.74 12.63 4.51
N SER A 129 -0.40 13.42 5.54
CA SER A 129 -0.30 14.88 5.41
C SER A 129 0.77 15.37 4.44
N LYS A 130 1.72 14.52 4.03
CA LYS A 130 2.73 14.81 3.00
C LYS A 130 2.40 14.25 1.61
N VAL A 131 1.33 13.47 1.47
CA VAL A 131 1.00 12.82 0.21
C VAL A 131 0.24 13.79 -0.68
N GLU A 132 0.74 13.98 -1.89
CA GLU A 132 0.11 14.85 -2.90
C GLU A 132 -0.75 14.06 -3.89
N ASP A 133 -0.46 12.77 -4.11
CA ASP A 133 -1.16 11.94 -5.11
C ASP A 133 -1.61 10.59 -4.53
N ILE A 134 -2.95 10.39 -4.51
CA ILE A 134 -3.63 9.14 -4.14
C ILE A 134 -4.50 8.62 -5.29
N TYR A 135 -4.12 8.95 -6.54
CA TYR A 135 -4.75 8.48 -7.77
C TYR A 135 -4.99 6.98 -7.74
N SER A 136 -6.24 6.58 -7.99
CA SER A 136 -6.66 5.18 -8.05
C SER A 136 -6.29 4.31 -6.82
N MET A 137 -5.98 4.88 -5.64
CA MET A 137 -5.42 4.13 -4.51
C MET A 137 -6.25 2.89 -4.14
N PHE A 138 -7.58 2.98 -4.17
CA PHE A 138 -8.52 1.90 -3.88
C PHE A 138 -9.39 1.51 -5.09
N ALA A 139 -9.00 1.89 -6.32
CA ALA A 139 -9.79 1.58 -7.50
C ALA A 139 -9.96 0.04 -7.63
N ASN A 140 -11.21 -0.42 -7.72
CA ASN A 140 -11.64 -1.83 -7.70
C ASN A 140 -11.15 -2.65 -6.48
N ALA A 141 -10.79 -2.03 -5.36
CA ALA A 141 -10.62 -2.72 -4.08
C ALA A 141 -12.00 -3.08 -3.53
N THR A 142 -12.66 -4.08 -4.14
CA THR A 142 -14.11 -4.28 -4.01
C THR A 142 -14.60 -4.54 -2.60
N SER A 143 -13.76 -5.09 -1.72
CA SER A 143 -14.11 -5.39 -0.32
C SER A 143 -13.78 -4.28 0.67
N PHE A 144 -13.04 -3.24 0.25
CA PHE A 144 -12.56 -2.21 1.16
C PHE A 144 -13.72 -1.34 1.68
N ASN A 145 -13.89 -1.28 3.00
CA ASN A 145 -14.91 -0.49 3.67
C ASN A 145 -14.47 -0.13 5.10
N GLN A 146 -13.30 0.51 5.21
CA GLN A 146 -12.72 0.92 6.50
C GLN A 146 -12.68 2.45 6.62
N PRO A 147 -12.84 2.98 7.85
CA PRO A 147 -12.87 4.43 8.06
C PRO A 147 -11.55 5.07 7.65
N LEU A 148 -11.65 6.26 7.06
CA LEU A 148 -10.54 7.13 6.63
C LEU A 148 -10.77 8.59 7.03
N ASP A 149 -11.72 8.85 7.93
CA ASP A 149 -12.16 10.18 8.37
C ASP A 149 -11.06 10.99 9.06
N SER A 150 -10.03 10.33 9.58
CA SER A 150 -8.88 10.96 10.25
C SER A 150 -7.77 11.41 9.29
N TRP A 151 -7.86 11.11 8.00
CA TRP A 151 -6.86 11.49 7.02
C TRP A 151 -6.88 13.01 6.76
N ASN A 152 -5.71 13.64 6.87
CA ASN A 152 -5.53 15.04 6.49
C ASN A 152 -5.23 15.15 4.99
N THR A 153 -6.25 15.48 4.19
CA THR A 153 -6.15 15.55 2.73
C THR A 153 -5.80 16.93 2.17
N ILE A 154 -5.43 17.91 3.00
CA ILE A 154 -5.26 19.31 2.55
C ILE A 154 -4.20 19.50 1.46
N ASN A 155 -3.17 18.63 1.44
CA ASN A 155 -2.08 18.68 0.48
C ASN A 155 -2.30 17.73 -0.71
N VAL A 156 -3.40 16.97 -0.74
CA VAL A 156 -3.68 16.07 -1.85
C VAL A 156 -4.15 16.88 -3.05
N GLU A 157 -3.44 16.73 -4.17
CA GLU A 157 -3.71 17.39 -5.44
C GLU A 157 -4.43 16.46 -6.44
N ASN A 158 -4.38 15.14 -6.25
CA ASN A 158 -5.02 14.18 -7.14
C ASN A 158 -5.68 13.01 -6.40
N MET A 159 -7.00 12.97 -6.48
CA MET A 159 -7.88 11.90 -5.97
C MET A 159 -8.64 11.18 -7.11
N SER A 160 -8.24 11.40 -8.37
CA SER A 160 -8.97 10.86 -9.51
C SER A 160 -9.00 9.33 -9.44
N ASN A 161 -10.17 8.76 -9.71
CA ASN A 161 -10.46 7.33 -9.63
C ASN A 161 -10.20 6.67 -8.26
N MET A 162 -9.97 7.43 -7.17
CA MET A 162 -9.52 6.87 -5.88
C MET A 162 -10.35 5.68 -5.40
N PHE A 163 -11.68 5.75 -5.52
CA PHE A 163 -12.63 4.69 -5.15
C PHE A 163 -13.41 4.15 -6.35
N GLN A 164 -12.95 4.37 -7.59
CA GLN A 164 -13.63 3.87 -8.78
C GLN A 164 -13.84 2.36 -8.67
N GLY A 165 -15.09 1.89 -8.71
CA GLY A 165 -15.42 0.46 -8.58
C GLY A 165 -15.17 -0.16 -7.20
N ALA A 166 -14.87 0.61 -6.15
CA ALA A 166 -14.77 0.15 -4.76
C ALA A 166 -16.19 -0.11 -4.20
N LYS A 167 -16.78 -1.25 -4.59
CA LYS A 167 -18.21 -1.53 -4.41
C LYS A 167 -18.69 -1.56 -2.96
N SER A 168 -17.84 -1.91 -2.00
CA SER A 168 -18.22 -1.96 -0.58
C SER A 168 -18.00 -0.64 0.16
N PHE A 169 -17.27 0.33 -0.41
CA PHE A 169 -16.89 1.54 0.32
C PHE A 169 -18.10 2.45 0.54
N ASN A 170 -18.44 2.68 1.80
CA ASN A 170 -19.48 3.61 2.22
C ASN A 170 -19.19 4.21 3.61
N GLN A 171 -17.94 4.61 3.84
CA GLN A 171 -17.53 5.27 5.09
C GLN A 171 -17.63 6.78 4.96
N ASP A 172 -17.89 7.44 6.08
CA ASP A 172 -17.95 8.89 6.15
C ASP A 172 -16.55 9.49 5.94
N ILE A 173 -16.39 10.21 4.84
CA ILE A 173 -15.22 11.03 4.50
C ILE A 173 -15.64 12.48 4.22
N SER A 174 -16.81 12.89 4.73
CA SER A 174 -17.34 14.25 4.56
C SER A 174 -16.43 15.33 5.15
N SER A 175 -15.53 14.95 6.07
CA SER A 175 -14.52 15.80 6.69
C SER A 175 -13.33 16.13 5.79
N TRP A 176 -13.13 15.41 4.69
CA TRP A 176 -11.97 15.61 3.82
C TRP A 176 -11.99 16.99 3.17
N SER A 177 -10.82 17.64 3.16
CA SER A 177 -10.62 18.89 2.42
C SER A 177 -10.30 18.56 0.97
N ILE A 178 -11.09 19.08 0.04
CA ILE A 178 -10.82 19.05 -1.40
C ILE A 178 -10.42 20.47 -1.81
N ASN A 179 -9.17 20.64 -2.24
CA ASN A 179 -8.69 21.91 -2.79
C ASN A 179 -9.36 22.21 -4.14
N GLU A 180 -9.57 23.49 -4.49
CA GLU A 180 -10.13 23.90 -5.79
C GLU A 180 -9.35 23.39 -7.00
N TYR A 181 -8.05 23.08 -6.82
CA TYR A 181 -7.18 22.50 -7.85
C TYR A 181 -7.06 20.97 -7.77
N CYS A 182 -7.72 20.32 -6.80
CA CYS A 182 -7.63 18.88 -6.63
C CYS A 182 -8.42 18.16 -7.74
N TYR A 183 -7.75 17.26 -8.47
CA TYR A 183 -8.41 16.44 -9.49
C TYR A 183 -9.21 15.32 -8.82
N THR A 184 -10.54 15.32 -8.98
CA THR A 184 -11.44 14.31 -8.41
C THR A 184 -12.20 13.52 -9.48
N ASP A 185 -11.69 13.50 -10.70
CA ASP A 185 -12.34 12.87 -11.85
C ASP A 185 -12.61 11.38 -11.57
N PHE A 186 -13.87 10.95 -11.75
CA PHE A 186 -14.31 9.57 -11.56
C PHE A 186 -14.03 8.99 -10.16
N MET A 187 -13.77 9.83 -9.15
CA MET A 187 -13.38 9.40 -7.79
C MET A 187 -14.30 8.31 -7.22
N PHE A 188 -15.61 8.44 -7.44
CA PHE A 188 -16.64 7.51 -6.96
C PHE A 188 -17.39 6.78 -8.08
N GLU A 189 -16.87 6.77 -9.31
CA GLU A 189 -17.54 6.08 -10.41
C GLU A 189 -17.69 4.58 -10.10
N ASN A 190 -18.91 4.04 -10.16
CA ASN A 190 -19.24 2.66 -9.76
C ASN A 190 -18.93 2.31 -8.28
N CYS A 191 -18.79 3.30 -7.40
CA CYS A 191 -18.75 3.14 -5.94
C CYS A 191 -20.16 3.29 -5.35
N LEU A 192 -20.45 2.62 -4.22
CA LEU A 192 -21.76 2.65 -3.55
C LEU A 192 -21.80 3.60 -2.34
N ILE A 193 -20.91 4.59 -2.30
CA ILE A 193 -20.88 5.60 -1.24
C ILE A 193 -22.16 6.46 -1.26
N SER A 194 -22.77 6.65 -0.09
CA SER A 194 -23.91 7.55 0.11
C SER A 194 -23.50 9.02 -0.06
N GLU A 195 -24.41 9.89 -0.51
CA GLU A 195 -24.12 11.31 -0.71
C GLU A 195 -23.69 12.02 0.58
N GLU A 196 -24.27 11.67 1.74
CA GLU A 196 -23.91 12.27 3.04
C GLU A 196 -22.48 11.96 3.49
N ASN A 197 -21.89 10.89 2.96
CA ASN A 197 -20.55 10.44 3.32
C ASN A 197 -19.46 11.04 2.41
N LYS A 198 -19.83 11.73 1.33
CA LYS A 198 -18.87 12.31 0.39
C LYS A 198 -18.30 13.64 0.93
N PRO A 199 -17.04 13.98 0.60
CA PRO A 199 -16.50 15.30 0.92
C PRO A 199 -17.30 16.39 0.20
N GLN A 200 -17.51 17.52 0.87
CA GLN A 200 -18.13 18.69 0.25
C GLN A 200 -17.06 19.47 -0.53
N ALA A 201 -17.39 19.84 -1.77
CA ALA A 201 -16.59 20.75 -2.59
C ALA A 201 -16.84 22.22 -2.20
#